data_AF-A0A496WM13-F1
#
_entry.id   AF-A0A496WM13-F1
#
_cell.length_a   1.000
_cell.length_b   1.000
_cell.length_c   1.000
_cell.angle_alpha   90.00
_cell.angle_beta   90.00
_cell.angle_gamma   90.00
#
_symmetry.space_group_name_H-M   'P 1'
#
loop_
_entity.id
_entity.type
_entity.pdbx_description
1 polymer ?
#
loop_
_entity_poly.entity_id
_entity_poly.type
_entity_poly.pdbx_seq_one_letter_code
_entity_poly.pdbx_strand_id
1 'polypeptide(L)' 'GFFVSRLGLDLALEYDNPDLLFMPSWDKYREWKRLITRYSSVTVQRSRQRDTGDYGVYDLTFSIE' A
#
# COMPACT_ATOMS: atom_id res chain seq x y z
N GLY A 1 1.86 -14.77 -13.52
CA GLY A 1 0.61 -14.68 -12.74
C GLY A 1 0.71 -13.47 -11.84
N PHE A 2 -0.37 -12.71 -11.68
CA PHE A 2 -0.39 -11.57 -10.77
C PHE A 2 -0.73 -12.04 -9.36
N PHE A 3 0.09 -11.68 -8.37
CA PHE A 3 -0.18 -11.99 -6.97
C PHE A 3 -0.79 -10.74 -6.32
N VAL A 4 -2.06 -10.83 -5.92
CA VAL A 4 -2.72 -9.79 -5.11
C VAL A 4 -2.46 -10.12 -3.65
N SER A 5 -1.83 -9.19 -2.93
CA SER A 5 -1.66 -9.34 -1.48
C SER A 5 -2.94 -8.90 -0.76
N ARG A 6 -3.15 -9.41 0.46
CA ARG A 6 -4.25 -8.94 1.31
C ARG A 6 -4.19 -7.43 1.55
N LEU A 7 -2.99 -6.87 1.76
CA LEU A 7 -2.80 -5.43 1.87
C LEU A 7 -3.29 -4.70 0.62
N GLY A 8 -2.89 -5.17 -0.55
CA GLY A 8 -3.25 -4.52 -1.81
C GLY A 8 -4.76 -4.56 -2.07
N LEU A 9 -5.42 -5.67 -1.72
CA LEU A 9 -6.87 -5.77 -1.79
C LEU A 9 -7.57 -4.86 -0.77
N ASP A 10 -7.16 -4.91 0.49
CA ASP A 10 -7.76 -4.10 1.57
C ASP A 10 -7.66 -2.60 1.23
N LEU A 11 -6.48 -2.14 0.79
CA LEU A 11 -6.27 -0.75 0.38
C LEU A 11 -7.03 -0.36 -0.89
N ALA A 12 -7.10 -1.24 -1.89
CA ALA A 12 -7.82 -0.94 -3.12
C ALA A 12 -9.32 -0.76 -2.88
N LEU A 13 -9.90 -1.54 -1.95
CA LEU A 13 -11.29 -1.42 -1.55
C LEU A 13 -11.54 -0.18 -0.69
N GLU A 14 -10.67 0.10 0.28
CA GLU A 14 -10.84 1.22 1.22
C GLU A 14 -10.73 2.59 0.53
N TYR A 15 -9.80 2.73 -0.41
CA TYR A 15 -9.55 3.98 -1.12
C TYR A 15 -10.15 4.02 -2.54
N ASP A 16 -10.98 3.04 -2.90
CA ASP A 16 -11.56 2.85 -4.24
C ASP A 16 -10.52 3.03 -5.37
N ASN A 17 -9.34 2.43 -5.18
CA ASN A 17 -8.18 2.63 -6.05
C ASN A 17 -7.55 1.30 -6.49
N PRO A 18 -7.81 0.82 -7.71
CA PRO A 18 -7.32 -0.48 -8.19
C PRO A 18 -5.79 -0.54 -8.33
N ASP A 19 -5.10 0.61 -8.40
CA ASP A 19 -3.64 0.64 -8.47
C ASP A 19 -3.01 -0.01 -7.23
N LEU A 20 -3.67 0.03 -6.07
CA LEU A 20 -3.15 -0.52 -4.82
C LEU A 20 -3.15 -2.06 -4.77
N LEU A 21 -3.86 -2.74 -5.69
CA LEU A 21 -4.00 -4.21 -5.72
C LEU A 21 -2.66 -4.96 -5.73
N PHE A 22 -1.67 -4.42 -6.44
CA PHE A 22 -0.38 -5.09 -6.68
C PHE A 22 0.71 -4.64 -5.72
N MET A 23 0.42 -4.69 -4.41
CA MET A 23 1.38 -4.30 -3.37
C MET A 23 1.88 -5.52 -2.55
N PRO A 24 3.00 -6.15 -2.92
CA PRO A 24 3.52 -7.32 -2.21
C PRO A 24 4.47 -6.94 -1.08
N SER A 25 3.99 -6.33 0.01
CA SER A 25 4.83 -6.03 1.18
C SER A 25 4.17 -6.36 2.52
N TRP A 26 4.72 -7.36 3.22
CA TRP A 26 4.28 -7.75 4.55
C TRP A 26 4.58 -6.67 5.61
N ASP A 27 5.73 -6.00 5.49
CA ASP A 27 6.10 -4.94 6.44
C ASP A 27 5.15 -3.75 6.34
N LYS A 28 4.75 -3.36 5.11
CA LYS A 28 3.73 -2.32 4.91
C LYS A 28 2.37 -2.73 5.44
N TYR A 29 2.02 -4.01 5.39
CA TYR A 29 0.75 -4.49 5.98
C TYR A 29 0.74 -4.32 7.50
N ARG A 30 1.85 -4.69 8.16
CA ARG A 30 1.99 -4.53 9.61
C ARG A 30 1.97 -3.06 10.02
N GLU A 31 2.61 -2.20 9.23
CA GLU A 31 2.62 -0.75 9.45
C GLU A 31 1.21 -0.17 9.32
N TRP A 32 0.52 -0.43 8.20
CA TRP A 32 -0.86 0.01 7.98
C TRP A 32 -1.78 -0.47 9.12
N LYS A 33 -1.74 -1.76 9.47
CA LYS A 33 -2.53 -2.31 10.59
C LYS A 33 -2.28 -1.59 11.90
N ARG A 34 -1.04 -1.26 12.21
CA ARG A 34 -0.70 -0.53 13.45
C ARG A 34 -1.25 0.88 13.43
N LEU A 35 -1.19 1.57 12.29
CA LEU A 35 -1.66 2.94 12.15
C LEU A 35 -3.18 3.02 12.24
N ILE A 36 -3.92 2.23 11.45
CA ILE A 36 -5.40 2.28 11.46
C ILE A 36 -6.03 1.82 12.78
N THR A 37 -5.29 1.07 13.60
CA THR A 37 -5.77 0.67 14.94
C THR A 37 -5.64 1.81 15.94
N ARG A 38 -4.72 2.76 15.70
CA ARG A 38 -4.37 3.84 16.64
C ARG A 38 -4.91 5.20 16.24
N TYR A 39 -5.11 5.43 14.95
CA TYR A 39 -5.48 6.71 14.38
C TYR A 39 -6.79 6.55 13.59
N SER A 40 -7.69 7.52 13.73
CA SER A 40 -8.99 7.53 13.06
C SER A 40 -8.90 7.89 11.57
N SER A 41 -7.83 8.58 11.17
CA SER A 41 -7.53 8.90 9.78
C SER A 41 -6.07 8.57 9.48
N VAL A 42 -5.86 7.78 8.44
CA VAL A 42 -4.55 7.45 7.88
C VAL A 42 -4.66 7.64 6.37
N THR A 43 -3.73 8.38 5.79
CA THR A 43 -3.69 8.64 4.35
C THR A 43 -2.61 7.78 3.71
N VAL A 44 -2.95 7.17 2.59
CA VAL A 44 -2.07 6.27 1.84
C VAL A 44 -1.61 6.96 0.56
N GLN A 45 -0.30 7.05 0.36
CA GLN A 45 0.28 7.59 -0.86
C GLN A 45 1.15 6.54 -1.53
N ARG A 46 0.92 6.31 -2.82
CA ARG A 46 1.76 5.44 -3.64
C ARG A 46 2.82 6.28 -4.34
N SER A 47 4.09 6.00 -4.07
CA SER A 47 5.20 6.60 -4.80
C SER A 47 5.82 5.56 -5.73
N ARG A 48 6.12 5.98 -6.96
CA ARG A 48 6.87 5.14 -7.90
C ARG A 48 8.35 5.33 -7.60
N GLN A 49 9.00 4.31 -7.07
CA GLN A 49 10.44 4.38 -6.87
C GLN A 49 11.09 4.34 -8.26
N ARG A 50 11.73 5.45 -8.65
CA ARG A 50 12.53 5.50 -9.87
C ARG A 50 13.90 4.92 -9.53
N ASP A 51 14.04 3.60 -9.55
CA ASP A 51 15.37 3.02 -9.78
C ASP A 51 15.30 1.65 -10.47
N THR A 52 15.94 1.63 -11.64
CA THR A 52 16.58 0.50 -12.33
C THR A 52 15.88 -0.86 -12.34
N GLY A 53 15.02 -1.08 -13.33
CA GLY A 53 14.58 -2.42 -13.74
C GLY A 53 13.13 -2.44 -14.18
N ASP A 54 12.83 -3.25 -15.19
CA ASP A 54 11.55 -3.35 -15.93
C ASP A 54 10.32 -3.77 -15.07
N TYR A 55 10.48 -3.81 -13.75
CA TYR A 55 9.44 -4.09 -12.76
C TYR A 55 9.35 -2.89 -11.83
N GLY A 56 8.36 -2.02 -12.06
CA GLY A 56 8.14 -0.83 -11.22
C GLY A 56 7.93 -1.24 -9.77
N VAL A 57 8.94 -1.02 -8.92
CA VAL A 57 8.80 -1.14 -7.47
C VAL A 57 8.03 0.09 -7.00
N TYR A 58 6.82 -0.15 -6.49
CA TYR A 58 6.00 0.89 -5.89
C TYR A 58 6.19 0.86 -4.39
N ASP A 59 6.42 2.02 -3.78
CA ASP A 59 6.47 2.15 -2.32
C ASP A 59 5.17 2.82 -1.83
N LEU A 60 4.78 2.49 -0.60
CA LEU A 60 3.65 3.10 0.09
C LEU A 60 4.14 3.94 1.25
N THR A 61 3.68 5.18 1.31
CA THR A 61 3.85 6.03 2.47
C THR A 61 2.51 6.18 3.17
N PHE A 62 2.52 6.00 4.48
CA PHE A 62 1.35 6.23 5.33
C PHE A 62 1.56 7.55 6.10
N SER A 63 0.53 8.36 6.19
CA SER A 63 0.55 9.62 6.95
C SER A 63 -0.67 9.68 7.86
N ILE A 64 -0.51 10.28 9.04
CA ILE A 64 -1.60 10.48 10.00
C ILE A 64 -2.13 11.90 9.80
N GLU A 65 -3.46 12.06 9.80
CA GLU A 65 -4.12 13.37 9.80
C GLU A 65 -4.50 13.81 11.22
#